data_AF-A0A352CJU0-F1
#
_entry.id   AF-A0A352CJU0-F1
#
_cell.length_a   1.000
_cell.length_b   1.000
_cell.length_c   1.000
_cell.angle_alpha   90.00
_cell.angle_beta   90.00
_cell.angle_gamma   90.00
#
_symmetry.space_group_name_H-M   'P 1'
#
loop_
_entity.id
_entity.type
_entity.pdbx_description
1 polymer ?
#
loop_
_entity_poly.entity_id
_entity_poly.type
_entity_poly.pdbx_seq_one_letter_code
_entity_poly.pdbx_strand_id
1 'polypeptide(L)'
;AVLNWAGVAMVLLNGFNLLPVYPLDGGQLLNRVFFDEESTLSRIFVVASALLLTWLAFRIKFYALLLFPLLLLWRTRKDRTLKKIEERIEASGINIDMDYEELPDEDYWKIRAILIELHPRFASVDPSTRSYDSKEEAVQTMVSSLLQRKLIMDLSLSKKIMIATLWMAALLFTALFGLLQWGAK
;
A
#
# COMPACT_ATOMS: atom_id res chain seq x y z
N ALA A 1 -32.77 10.15 -23.82
CA ALA A 1 -31.37 10.47 -24.10
C ALA A 1 -30.57 9.20 -23.97
N VAL A 2 -29.89 8.76 -25.04
CA VAL A 2 -29.12 7.51 -25.05
C VAL A 2 -28.01 7.65 -24.03
N LEU A 3 -28.19 7.05 -22.85
CA LEU A 3 -27.11 6.86 -21.92
C LEU A 3 -26.15 5.88 -22.60
N ASN A 4 -25.04 6.41 -23.10
CA ASN A 4 -24.03 5.63 -23.80
C ASN A 4 -23.63 4.44 -22.91
N TRP A 5 -23.65 3.22 -23.45
CA TRP A 5 -23.25 2.00 -22.72
C TRP A 5 -21.87 2.15 -22.08
N ALA A 6 -20.98 2.93 -22.69
CA ALA A 6 -19.69 3.29 -22.10
C ALA A 6 -19.85 4.09 -20.79
N GLY A 7 -20.78 5.04 -20.72
CA GLY A 7 -21.08 5.80 -19.52
C GLY A 7 -21.66 4.92 -18.40
N VAL A 8 -22.56 4.01 -18.74
CA VAL A 8 -23.09 3.02 -17.77
C VAL A 8 -21.98 2.12 -17.24
N ALA A 9 -21.14 1.59 -18.12
CA ALA A 9 -20.00 0.76 -17.74
C ALA A 9 -19.03 1.51 -16.82
N MET A 10 -18.73 2.78 -17.10
CA MET A 10 -17.87 3.62 -16.25
C MET A 10 -18.46 3.82 -14.85
N VAL A 11 -19.75 4.12 -14.73
CA VAL A 11 -20.39 4.28 -13.42
C VAL A 11 -20.33 2.98 -12.62
N LEU A 12 -20.69 1.85 -13.25
CA LEU A 12 -20.65 0.54 -12.58
C LEU A 12 -19.23 0.12 -12.20
N LEU A 13 -18.24 0.40 -13.04
CA LEU A 13 -16.83 0.12 -12.76
C LEU A 13 -16.33 0.93 -11.56
N ASN A 14 -16.66 2.23 -11.49
CA ASN A 14 -16.33 3.07 -10.34
C ASN A 14 -17.01 2.57 -9.06
N GLY A 15 -18.30 2.19 -9.14
CA GLY A 15 -19.00 1.59 -8.00
C GLY A 15 -18.36 0.30 -7.52
N PHE A 16 -17.93 -0.56 -8.44
CA PHE A 16 -17.19 -1.78 -8.11
C PHE A 16 -15.85 -1.45 -7.43
N ASN A 17 -15.11 -0.46 -7.93
CA ASN A 17 -13.85 -0.01 -7.31
C ASN A 17 -14.05 0.60 -5.92
N LEU A 18 -15.23 1.14 -5.62
CA LEU A 18 -15.56 1.66 -4.29
C LEU A 18 -15.96 0.59 -3.28
N LEU A 19 -16.03 -0.70 -3.66
CA LEU A 19 -16.33 -1.76 -2.71
C LEU A 19 -15.23 -1.87 -1.63
N PRO A 20 -15.59 -2.22 -0.38
CA PRO A 20 -14.66 -2.35 0.74
C PRO A 20 -13.81 -3.63 0.67
N VAL A 21 -13.09 -3.82 -0.44
CA VAL A 21 -12.26 -5.01 -0.71
C VAL A 21 -10.89 -4.55 -1.20
N TYR A 22 -9.82 -4.87 -0.47
CA TYR A 22 -8.46 -4.55 -0.91
C TYR A 22 -8.04 -5.45 -2.10
N PRO A 23 -7.46 -4.92 -3.20
CA PRO A 23 -6.85 -3.60 -3.41
C PRO A 23 -7.74 -2.58 -4.13
N LEU A 24 -9.05 -2.79 -4.21
CA LEU A 24 -9.94 -1.80 -4.83
C LEU A 24 -9.88 -0.48 -4.05
N ASP A 25 -10.20 0.63 -4.71
CA ASP A 25 -10.05 1.97 -4.14
C ASP A 25 -10.81 2.13 -2.82
N GLY A 26 -12.01 1.57 -2.71
CA GLY A 26 -12.79 1.55 -1.46
C GLY A 26 -12.13 0.73 -0.35
N GLY A 27 -11.49 -0.38 -0.70
CA GLY A 27 -10.68 -1.17 0.23
C GLY A 27 -9.41 -0.44 0.67
N GLN A 28 -8.73 0.27 -0.23
CA GLN A 28 -7.57 1.09 0.11
C GLN A 28 -7.96 2.27 1.02
N LEU A 29 -9.09 2.92 0.73
CA LEU A 29 -9.65 3.98 1.55
C LEU A 29 -9.96 3.47 2.96
N LEU A 30 -10.66 2.33 3.05
CA LEU A 30 -10.97 1.70 4.33
C LEU A 30 -9.69 1.40 5.12
N ASN A 31 -8.70 0.78 4.45
CA ASN A 31 -7.47 0.32 5.09
C ASN A 31 -6.53 1.44 5.54
N ARG A 32 -6.55 2.61 4.90
CA ARG A 32 -5.66 3.74 5.22
C ARG A 32 -6.29 4.78 6.13
N VAL A 33 -7.59 5.03 5.97
CA VAL A 33 -8.27 6.11 6.69
C VAL A 33 -8.88 5.61 8.00
N PHE A 34 -9.44 4.40 7.98
CA PHE A 34 -10.16 3.83 9.12
C PHE A 34 -9.31 2.80 9.86
N PHE A 35 -8.53 2.02 9.13
CA PHE A 35 -7.48 1.20 9.73
C PHE A 35 -6.17 1.97 9.70
N ASP A 36 -5.36 1.73 10.73
CA ASP A 36 -3.95 2.13 10.71
C ASP A 36 -3.21 1.09 9.84
N GLU A 37 -2.50 1.52 8.80
CA GLU A 37 -1.94 0.65 7.75
C GLU A 37 -1.01 -0.42 8.35
N GLU A 38 -0.35 -0.10 9.47
CA GLU A 38 0.53 -1.01 10.20
C GLU A 38 -0.16 -1.93 11.20
N SER A 39 -1.44 -1.67 11.50
CA SER A 39 -2.19 -2.43 12.51
C SER A 39 -2.44 -3.87 12.09
N THR A 40 -2.58 -4.74 13.10
CA THR A 40 -3.00 -6.13 12.90
C THR A 40 -4.34 -6.23 12.17
N LEU A 41 -5.25 -5.26 12.39
CA LEU A 41 -6.55 -5.21 11.73
C LEU A 41 -6.42 -4.98 10.21
N SER A 42 -5.57 -4.02 9.80
CA SER A 42 -5.22 -3.79 8.38
C SER A 42 -4.70 -5.08 7.73
N ARG A 43 -3.78 -5.77 8.41
CA ARG A 43 -3.22 -7.03 7.89
C ARG A 43 -4.28 -8.12 7.73
N ILE A 44 -5.19 -8.29 8.69
CA ILE A 44 -6.31 -9.25 8.60
C ILE A 44 -7.23 -8.88 7.44
N PHE A 45 -7.57 -7.59 7.29
CA PHE A 45 -8.43 -7.11 6.21
C PHE A 45 -7.84 -7.37 4.82
N VAL A 46 -6.55 -7.12 4.63
CA VAL A 46 -5.84 -7.40 3.37
C VAL A 46 -5.88 -8.89 3.05
N VAL A 47 -5.62 -9.77 4.04
CA VAL A 47 -5.67 -11.23 3.84
C VAL A 47 -7.09 -11.70 3.52
N ALA A 48 -8.09 -11.21 4.25
CA ALA A 48 -9.50 -11.53 4.00
C ALA A 48 -9.93 -11.10 2.59
N SER A 49 -9.52 -9.91 2.15
CA SER A 49 -9.79 -9.40 0.80
C SER A 49 -9.11 -10.25 -0.28
N ALA A 50 -7.85 -10.66 -0.08
CA ALA A 50 -7.14 -11.54 -1.00
C ALA A 50 -7.81 -12.93 -1.12
N LEU A 51 -8.28 -13.49 0.00
CA LEU A 51 -9.05 -14.74 0.00
C LEU A 51 -10.39 -14.59 -0.73
N LEU A 52 -11.10 -13.48 -0.50
CA LEU A 52 -12.37 -13.18 -1.17
C LEU A 52 -12.19 -13.07 -2.69
N LEU A 53 -11.17 -12.34 -3.15
CA LEU A 53 -10.86 -12.20 -4.58
C LEU A 53 -10.45 -13.55 -5.20
N THR A 54 -9.67 -14.35 -4.47
CA THR A 54 -9.29 -15.69 -4.90
C THR A 54 -10.52 -16.58 -5.06
N TRP A 55 -11.39 -16.63 -4.05
CA TRP A 55 -12.66 -17.36 -4.09
C TRP A 55 -13.53 -16.90 -5.26
N LEU A 56 -13.68 -15.58 -5.45
CA LEU A 56 -14.46 -15.01 -6.53
C LEU A 56 -13.90 -15.43 -7.89
N ALA A 57 -12.58 -15.37 -8.09
CA ALA A 57 -11.91 -15.75 -9.34
C ALA A 57 -12.28 -17.18 -9.78
N PHE A 58 -12.29 -18.13 -8.83
CA PHE A 58 -12.71 -19.51 -9.09
C PHE A 58 -14.21 -19.63 -9.37
N ARG A 59 -15.06 -18.86 -8.67
CA ARG A 59 -16.52 -18.91 -8.85
C ARG A 59 -16.95 -18.40 -10.21
N ILE A 60 -16.37 -17.30 -10.70
CA ILE A 60 -16.70 -16.73 -12.01
C ILE A 60 -15.81 -17.27 -13.15
N LYS A 61 -14.90 -18.22 -12.85
CA LYS A 61 -13.91 -18.78 -13.79
C LYS A 61 -13.04 -17.73 -14.49
N PHE A 62 -12.84 -16.58 -13.84
CA PHE A 62 -12.01 -15.49 -14.35
C PHE A 62 -10.67 -15.48 -13.61
N TYR A 63 -9.76 -16.36 -14.04
CA TYR A 63 -8.47 -16.56 -13.38
C TYR A 63 -7.54 -15.34 -13.45
N ALA A 64 -7.77 -14.41 -14.39
CA ALA A 64 -7.04 -13.14 -14.43
C ALA A 64 -7.22 -12.32 -13.13
N LEU A 65 -8.32 -12.51 -12.39
CA LEU A 65 -8.53 -11.89 -11.08
C LEU A 65 -7.50 -12.36 -10.03
N LEU A 66 -6.85 -13.52 -10.21
CA LEU A 66 -5.80 -14.02 -9.30
C LEU A 66 -4.52 -13.17 -9.35
N LEU A 67 -4.36 -12.31 -10.37
CA LEU A 67 -3.25 -11.37 -10.45
C LEU A 67 -3.25 -10.41 -9.26
N PHE A 68 -4.42 -9.96 -8.80
CA PHE A 68 -4.53 -9.07 -7.64
C PHE A 68 -4.01 -9.69 -6.33
N PRO A 69 -4.53 -10.83 -5.84
CA PRO A 69 -4.02 -11.46 -4.62
C PRO A 69 -2.54 -11.86 -4.74
N LEU A 70 -2.05 -12.22 -5.93
CA LEU A 70 -0.63 -12.49 -6.15
C LEU A 70 0.23 -11.24 -5.93
N LEU A 71 -0.14 -10.11 -6.55
CA LEU A 71 0.56 -8.83 -6.37
C LEU A 71 0.49 -8.34 -4.92
N LEU A 72 -0.63 -8.56 -4.24
CA LEU A 72 -0.79 -8.25 -2.81
C LEU A 72 0.21 -9.00 -1.94
N LEU A 73 0.32 -10.32 -2.11
CA LEU A 73 1.26 -11.14 -1.36
C LEU A 73 2.71 -10.71 -1.63
N TRP A 74 3.03 -10.33 -2.86
CA TRP A 74 4.36 -9.82 -3.19
C TRP A 74 4.65 -8.48 -2.51
N ARG A 75 3.72 -7.53 -2.55
CA ARG A 75 3.82 -6.25 -1.85
C ARG A 75 4.01 -6.43 -0.35
N THR A 76 3.17 -7.23 0.30
CA THR A 76 3.27 -7.47 1.76
C THR A 76 4.62 -8.03 2.18
N ARG A 77 5.30 -8.82 1.32
CA ARG A 77 6.67 -9.27 1.60
C ARG A 77 7.67 -8.12 1.57
N LYS A 78 7.60 -7.23 0.57
CA LYS A 78 8.47 -6.05 0.47
C LYS A 78 8.29 -5.12 1.67
N ASP A 79 7.05 -4.81 2.02
CA ASP A 79 6.71 -3.91 3.13
C ASP A 79 7.26 -4.47 4.47
N ARG A 80 7.18 -5.80 4.66
CA ARG A 80 7.76 -6.47 5.85
C ARG A 80 9.28 -6.38 5.90
N THR A 81 9.96 -6.50 4.77
CA THR A 81 11.42 -6.36 4.72
C THR A 81 11.84 -4.93 5.05
N LEU A 82 11.14 -3.94 4.49
CA LEU A 82 11.41 -2.52 4.75
C LEU A 82 11.20 -2.16 6.22
N LYS A 83 10.05 -2.54 6.78
CA LYS A 83 9.75 -2.32 8.20
C LYS A 83 10.78 -2.96 9.14
N LYS A 84 11.26 -4.16 8.81
CA LYS A 84 12.34 -4.80 9.58
C LYS A 84 13.66 -4.03 9.54
N ILE A 85 13.96 -3.39 8.41
CA ILE A 85 15.15 -2.55 8.25
C ILE A 85 15.00 -1.31 9.14
N GLU A 86 13.87 -0.61 9.07
CA GLU A 86 13.56 0.55 9.92
C GLU A 86 13.64 0.19 11.42
N GLU A 87 12.96 -0.87 11.84
CA GLU A 87 13.01 -1.36 13.24
C GLU A 87 14.44 -1.66 13.70
N ARG A 88 15.31 -2.17 12.81
CA ARG A 88 16.71 -2.48 13.12
C ARG A 88 17.59 -1.23 13.20
N ILE A 89 17.33 -0.22 12.36
CA ILE A 89 18.01 1.07 12.39
C ILE A 89 17.65 1.82 13.68
N GLU A 90 16.35 1.91 14.00
CA GLU A 90 15.85 2.53 15.23
C GLU A 90 16.41 1.81 16.48
N ALA A 91 16.45 0.48 16.47
CA ALA A 91 17.05 -0.31 17.56
C ALA A 91 18.57 -0.10 17.73
N SER A 92 19.24 0.41 16.68
CA SER A 92 20.67 0.78 16.73
C SER A 92 20.89 2.20 17.27
N GLY A 93 19.82 2.90 17.67
CA GLY A 93 19.85 4.25 18.23
C GLY A 93 20.01 5.37 17.21
N ILE A 94 19.84 5.07 15.91
CA ILE A 94 19.95 6.05 14.83
C ILE A 94 18.59 6.73 14.64
N ASN A 95 18.58 8.07 14.67
CA ASN A 95 17.39 8.84 14.36
C ASN A 95 17.22 8.94 12.84
N ILE A 96 16.11 8.42 12.32
CA ILE A 96 15.77 8.45 10.89
C ILE A 96 14.86 9.63 10.51
N ASP A 97 14.41 10.44 11.47
CA ASP A 97 13.60 11.63 11.21
C ASP A 97 14.49 12.84 10.88
N MET A 98 15.28 12.77 9.81
CA MET A 98 16.19 13.83 9.38
C MET A 98 16.45 13.80 7.87
N ASP A 99 16.81 14.93 7.29
CA ASP A 99 17.16 14.96 5.86
C ASP A 99 18.51 14.25 5.60
N TYR A 100 18.70 13.75 4.38
CA TYR A 100 19.90 12.98 4.03
C TYR A 100 21.19 13.80 4.20
N GLU A 101 21.12 15.10 3.95
CA GLU A 101 22.22 16.06 4.11
C GLU A 101 22.65 16.24 5.56
N GLU A 102 21.78 15.92 6.53
CA GLU A 102 22.05 16.02 7.96
C GLU A 102 22.57 14.72 8.56
N LEU A 103 22.60 13.64 7.77
CA LEU A 103 23.01 12.31 8.21
C LEU A 103 24.53 12.25 8.47
N PRO A 104 24.97 11.91 9.69
CA PRO A 104 26.38 11.69 9.96
C PRO A 104 26.95 10.50 9.15
N ASP A 105 28.18 10.64 8.63
CA ASP A 105 28.86 9.58 7.86
C ASP A 105 28.87 8.22 8.59
N GLU A 106 29.12 8.23 9.89
CA GLU A 106 29.12 7.01 10.72
C GLU A 106 27.76 6.31 10.72
N ASP A 107 26.67 7.08 10.73
CA ASP A 107 25.31 6.53 10.72
C ASP A 107 24.92 6.06 9.32
N TYR A 108 25.39 6.74 8.25
CA TYR A 108 25.29 6.23 6.89
C TYR A 108 25.85 4.81 6.76
N TRP A 109 27.10 4.59 7.20
CA TRP A 109 27.75 3.29 7.08
C TRP A 109 27.03 2.19 7.89
N LYS A 110 26.45 2.53 9.05
CA LYS A 110 25.63 1.59 9.83
C LYS A 110 24.31 1.26 9.12
N ILE A 111 23.59 2.26 8.63
CA ILE A 111 22.34 2.05 7.87
C ILE A 111 22.63 1.19 6.64
N ARG A 112 23.71 1.49 5.90
CA ARG A 112 24.16 0.71 4.74
C ARG A 112 24.41 -0.76 5.11
N ALA A 113 25.14 -1.02 6.20
CA ALA A 113 25.41 -2.39 6.64
C ALA A 113 24.11 -3.16 6.97
N ILE A 114 23.19 -2.54 7.71
CA ILE A 114 21.88 -3.11 8.04
C ILE A 114 21.06 -3.38 6.77
N LEU A 115 21.07 -2.43 5.83
CA LEU A 115 20.35 -2.53 4.57
C LEU A 115 20.90 -3.70 3.73
N ILE A 116 22.22 -3.85 3.63
CA ILE A 116 22.87 -4.93 2.88
C ILE A 116 22.57 -6.30 3.50
N GLU A 117 22.59 -6.40 4.83
CA GLU A 117 22.32 -7.63 5.57
C GLU A 117 20.88 -8.12 5.35
N LEU A 118 19.91 -7.21 5.38
CA LEU A 118 18.48 -7.55 5.39
C LEU A 118 17.81 -7.51 4.01
N HIS A 119 18.36 -6.77 3.05
CA HIS A 119 17.71 -6.54 1.76
C HIS A 119 18.36 -7.40 0.64
N PRO A 120 17.66 -8.42 0.09
CA PRO A 120 18.24 -9.36 -0.87
C PRO A 120 18.87 -8.74 -2.13
N ARG A 121 18.38 -7.55 -2.55
CA ARG A 121 18.93 -6.82 -3.71
C ARG A 121 20.41 -6.45 -3.55
N PHE A 122 20.87 -6.27 -2.31
CA PHE A 122 22.21 -5.81 -1.98
C PHE A 122 23.09 -6.91 -1.38
N ALA A 123 22.62 -8.16 -1.34
CA ALA A 123 23.36 -9.29 -0.75
C ALA A 123 24.74 -9.57 -1.40
N SER A 124 25.02 -9.02 -2.58
CA SER A 124 26.31 -9.12 -3.26
C SER A 124 27.33 -8.05 -2.83
N VAL A 125 26.90 -7.05 -2.07
CA VAL A 125 27.74 -5.95 -1.59
C VAL A 125 28.34 -6.40 -0.26
N ASP A 126 29.62 -6.14 -0.05
CA ASP A 126 30.28 -6.45 1.23
C ASP A 126 29.82 -5.44 2.31
N PRO A 127 29.16 -5.90 3.40
CA PRO A 127 28.69 -5.02 4.47
C PRO A 127 29.84 -4.50 5.35
N SER A 128 31.01 -5.13 5.34
CA SER A 128 32.13 -4.84 6.23
C SER A 128 33.10 -3.78 5.70
N THR A 129 33.02 -3.48 4.41
CA THR A 129 33.90 -2.51 3.76
C THR A 129 33.29 -1.10 3.74
N ARG A 130 34.09 -0.11 4.13
CA ARG A 130 33.78 1.33 3.94
C ARG A 130 34.19 1.81 2.53
N SER A 131 33.98 0.96 1.53
CA SER A 131 34.28 1.27 0.14
C SER A 131 33.01 1.26 -0.68
N TYR A 132 32.90 2.21 -1.60
CA TYR A 132 31.80 2.31 -2.53
C TYR A 132 31.74 1.11 -3.48
N ASP A 133 30.55 0.51 -3.62
CA ASP A 133 30.28 -0.57 -4.57
C ASP A 133 29.70 -0.03 -5.88
N SER A 134 29.72 -0.84 -6.94
CA SER A 134 28.97 -0.61 -8.18
C SER A 134 27.48 -0.29 -7.98
N LYS A 135 26.89 -0.77 -6.89
CA LYS A 135 25.47 -0.56 -6.53
C LYS A 135 25.23 0.63 -5.59
N GLU A 136 26.25 1.44 -5.30
CA GLU A 136 26.15 2.46 -4.25
C GLU A 136 25.06 3.50 -4.53
N GLU A 137 24.87 3.93 -5.78
CA GLU A 137 23.81 4.88 -6.13
C GLU A 137 22.41 4.35 -5.72
N ALA A 138 22.18 3.05 -5.91
CA ALA A 138 20.93 2.41 -5.50
C ALA A 138 20.83 2.24 -3.98
N VAL A 139 21.96 2.07 -3.29
CA VAL A 139 22.03 2.06 -1.82
C VAL A 139 21.70 3.45 -1.27
N GLN A 140 22.35 4.51 -1.76
CA GLN A 140 22.11 5.89 -1.34
C GLN A 140 20.65 6.31 -1.56
N THR A 141 20.07 5.98 -2.71
CA THR A 141 18.65 6.23 -2.98
C THR A 141 17.75 5.55 -1.94
N MET A 142 18.09 4.32 -1.57
CA MET A 142 17.33 3.56 -0.57
C MET A 142 17.50 4.15 0.84
N VAL A 143 18.73 4.52 1.22
CA VAL A 143 19.02 5.19 2.49
C VAL A 143 18.25 6.50 2.59
N SER A 144 18.30 7.33 1.56
CA SER A 144 17.53 8.59 1.49
C SER A 144 16.02 8.35 1.64
N SER A 145 15.47 7.27 1.06
CA SER A 145 14.04 6.93 1.22
C SER A 145 13.68 6.47 2.65
N LEU A 146 14.63 5.95 3.42
CA LEU A 146 14.45 5.52 4.81
C LEU A 146 14.51 6.68 5.80
N LEU A 147 15.23 7.75 5.46
CA LEU A 147 15.42 8.94 6.30
C LEU A 147 14.25 9.93 6.21
N GLN A 148 13.15 9.56 5.57
CA GLN A 148 12.05 10.49 5.39
C GLN A 148 11.32 10.71 6.72
N ARG A 149 11.29 11.98 7.15
CA ARG A 149 10.47 12.47 8.26
C ARG A 149 9.10 11.79 8.24
N LYS A 150 8.77 11.01 9.28
CA LYS A 150 7.45 10.38 9.39
C LYS A 150 6.38 11.48 9.28
N LEU A 151 5.71 11.55 8.13
CA LEU A 151 4.52 12.39 7.95
C LEU A 151 3.38 11.71 8.72
N ILE A 152 3.31 11.99 10.02
CA ILE A 152 2.17 11.60 10.85
C ILE A 152 0.98 12.44 10.39
N MET A 153 0.30 12.00 9.32
CA MET A 153 -0.96 12.58 8.90
C MET A 153 -2.08 11.98 9.76
N ASP A 154 -2.19 12.46 10.99
CA ASP A 154 -3.34 12.15 11.83
C ASP A 154 -4.58 12.86 11.28
N LEU A 155 -5.38 12.12 10.51
CA LEU A 155 -6.67 12.55 10.02
C LEU A 155 -7.63 12.74 11.21
N SER A 156 -8.07 13.98 11.43
CA SER A 156 -9.08 14.30 12.44
C SER A 156 -10.37 13.50 12.23
N LEU A 157 -11.08 13.19 13.33
CA LEU A 157 -12.32 12.42 13.30
C LEU A 157 -13.37 13.03 12.35
N SER A 158 -13.47 14.36 12.31
CA SER A 158 -14.36 15.09 11.40
C SER A 158 -14.10 14.77 9.93
N LYS A 159 -12.82 14.70 9.52
CA LYS A 159 -12.43 14.36 8.15
C LYS A 159 -12.75 12.90 7.83
N LYS A 160 -12.55 11.98 8.79
CA LYS A 160 -12.93 10.56 8.64
C LYS A 160 -14.43 10.39 8.41
N ILE A 161 -15.26 11.11 9.18
CA ILE A 161 -16.73 11.09 9.02
C ILE A 161 -17.13 11.67 7.66
N MET A 162 -16.54 12.79 7.24
CA MET A 162 -16.82 13.39 5.92
C MET A 162 -16.51 12.41 4.78
N ILE A 163 -15.35 11.75 4.84
CA ILE A 163 -14.94 10.73 3.85
C ILE A 163 -15.92 9.56 3.86
N ALA A 164 -16.30 9.04 5.03
CA ALA A 164 -17.27 7.94 5.15
C ALA A 164 -18.61 8.29 4.49
N THR A 165 -19.13 9.49 4.76
CA THR A 165 -20.40 9.95 4.19
C THR A 165 -20.35 10.06 2.67
N LEU A 166 -19.29 10.66 2.12
CA LEU A 166 -19.10 10.77 0.66
C LEU A 166 -18.97 9.39 0.01
N TRP A 167 -18.25 8.48 0.65
CA TRP A 167 -18.07 7.11 0.17
C TRP A 167 -19.39 6.35 0.14
N MET A 168 -20.17 6.41 1.23
CA MET A 168 -21.49 5.78 1.29
C MET A 168 -22.46 6.40 0.29
N ALA A 169 -22.43 7.73 0.10
CA ALA A 169 -23.24 8.40 -0.91
C ALA A 169 -22.88 7.94 -2.33
N ALA A 170 -21.60 7.77 -2.65
CA ALA A 170 -21.15 7.30 -3.96
C ALA A 170 -21.54 5.82 -4.22
N LEU A 171 -21.45 4.96 -3.20
CA LEU A 171 -21.95 3.58 -3.28
C LEU A 171 -23.47 3.54 -3.49
N LEU A 172 -24.22 4.33 -2.72
CA LEU A 172 -25.67 4.41 -2.85
C LEU A 172 -26.08 4.93 -4.22
N PHE A 173 -25.44 5.99 -4.70
CA PHE A 173 -25.66 6.53 -6.04
C PHE A 173 -25.46 5.46 -7.10
N THR A 174 -24.36 4.72 -7.03
CA THR A 174 -24.05 3.68 -8.02
C THR A 174 -25.07 2.53 -7.97
N ALA A 175 -25.47 2.11 -6.77
CA ALA A 175 -26.47 1.06 -6.60
C ALA A 175 -27.85 1.47 -7.15
N LEU A 176 -28.33 2.67 -6.81
CA LEU A 176 -29.59 3.22 -7.32
C LEU A 176 -29.56 3.38 -8.84
N PHE A 177 -28.45 3.92 -9.38
CA PHE A 177 -28.26 4.05 -10.81
C PHE A 177 -28.32 2.69 -11.51
N GLY A 178 -27.64 1.67 -10.99
CA GLY A 178 -27.67 0.31 -11.53
C GLY A 178 -29.07 -0.31 -11.52
N LEU A 179 -29.83 -0.14 -10.42
CA LEU A 179 -31.21 -0.60 -10.31
C LEU A 179 -32.14 0.07 -11.32
N LEU A 180 -32.00 1.38 -11.53
CA LEU A 180 -32.78 2.12 -12.53
C LEU A 180 -32.49 1.64 -13.95
N GLN A 181 -31.22 1.35 -14.28
CA GLN A 181 -30.86 0.79 -15.59
C GLN A 181 -31.38 -0.64 -15.78
N TRP A 182 -31.42 -1.44 -14.71
CA TRP A 182 -31.98 -2.79 -14.76
C TRP A 182 -33.51 -2.75 -14.96
N GLY A 183 -34.23 -1.93 -14.19
CA GLY A 183 -35.69 -1.83 -14.27
C GLY A 183 -36.22 -1.15 -15.53
N ALA A 184 -35.34 -0.49 -16.30
CA ALA A 184 -35.66 0.08 -17.61
C ALA A 184 -35.48 -0.91 -18.78
N LYS A 185 -35.07 -2.15 -18.50
CA LYS A 185 -35.10 -3.28 -19.45
C LYS A 185 -36.32 -4.14 -19.21
#